data_AF-T1K655-F1
#
_entry.id   AF-T1K655-F1
#
_cell.length_a   1.000
_cell.length_b   1.000
_cell.length_c   1.000
_cell.angle_alpha   90.00
_cell.angle_beta   90.00
_cell.angle_gamma   90.00
#
_symmetry.space_group_name_H-M   'P 1'
#
loop_
_entity.id
_entity.type
_entity.pdbx_description
1 polymer ?
#
loop_
_entity_poly.entity_id
_entity_poly.type
_entity_poly.pdbx_seq_one_letter_code
_entity_poly.pdbx_strand_id
1 'polypeptide(L)'
;MSVKIVSLVLIAFAIVNQSFGAPNKSKGNLSCPDQLKEVDRIFKVLLLMNKQRLVASDEAKHAQYCKEITSLGKKVARYSKCEKAFAAQVLTILSNGVKKPIKYVCNEQKQASIANFACMNDAFLDQVNEKEAYLVKNLKYVSKNATSADALPLFCCTLVDYFDNLSKLESPKCSSKSSDASKFVHQRQYSGSADVIDLVCSSYKSVKTCEEKNGPMMSILRTPPPKGFSIDKEEFANYFIGAVTRMI
;
A
#
# COMPACT_ATOMS: atom_id res chain seq x y z
N MET A 1 -46.29 -1.95 -13.22
CA MET A 1 -45.67 -2.66 -12.08
C MET A 1 -44.34 -3.23 -12.56
N SER A 2 -43.24 -2.52 -12.29
CA SER A 2 -41.90 -2.94 -12.72
C SER A 2 -41.04 -3.13 -11.49
N VAL A 3 -40.89 -4.40 -11.09
CA VAL A 3 -39.96 -4.84 -10.06
C VAL A 3 -38.59 -4.99 -10.72
N LYS A 4 -37.68 -4.04 -10.44
CA LYS A 4 -36.23 -4.20 -10.69
C LYS A 4 -35.55 -4.42 -9.34
N ILE A 5 -35.31 -5.68 -9.01
CA ILE A 5 -34.51 -6.10 -7.86
C ILE A 5 -33.06 -6.25 -8.31
N VAL A 6 -32.22 -5.36 -7.79
CA VAL A 6 -30.92 -5.60 -7.12
C VAL A 6 -30.15 -6.86 -7.55
N SER A 7 -29.06 -6.66 -8.29
CA SER A 7 -27.72 -7.25 -8.06
C SER A 7 -26.75 -6.76 -9.14
N LEU A 8 -26.18 -5.58 -8.92
CA LEU A 8 -25.18 -4.92 -9.77
C LEU A 8 -23.84 -4.90 -9.04
N VAL A 9 -23.40 -6.08 -8.61
CA VAL A 9 -22.10 -6.33 -7.99
C VAL A 9 -21.67 -7.69 -8.55
N LEU A 10 -20.71 -7.70 -9.49
CA LEU A 10 -19.87 -8.84 -9.95
C LEU A 10 -19.68 -9.05 -11.47
N ILE A 11 -20.18 -8.19 -12.37
CA ILE A 11 -19.86 -8.35 -13.82
C ILE A 11 -19.42 -7.02 -14.44
N ALA A 12 -18.18 -6.65 -14.15
CA ALA A 12 -17.32 -5.83 -15.02
C ALA A 12 -15.85 -6.17 -14.74
N PHE A 13 -15.53 -7.47 -14.83
CA PHE A 13 -14.17 -8.01 -14.82
C PHE A 13 -13.61 -8.23 -16.23
N ALA A 14 -14.23 -7.63 -17.25
CA ALA A 14 -13.68 -7.48 -18.58
C ALA A 14 -13.70 -5.99 -18.93
N ILE A 15 -12.59 -5.46 -19.47
CA ILE A 15 -12.34 -4.05 -19.83
C ILE A 15 -11.71 -3.19 -18.70
N VAL A 16 -10.58 -3.66 -18.15
CA VAL A 16 -9.32 -2.88 -18.13
C VAL A 16 -8.18 -3.82 -18.57
N ASN A 17 -8.45 -4.57 -19.64
CA ASN A 17 -7.50 -5.43 -20.37
C ASN A 17 -7.48 -5.06 -21.87
N GLN A 18 -7.66 -3.78 -22.20
CA GLN A 18 -7.41 -3.24 -23.54
C GLN A 18 -6.62 -1.94 -23.40
N SER A 19 -5.41 -2.03 -22.85
CA SER A 19 -4.23 -1.87 -23.71
C SER A 19 -3.22 -3.02 -23.53
N PHE A 20 -3.70 -4.26 -23.50
CA PHE A 20 -2.87 -5.39 -23.87
C PHE A 20 -2.85 -5.43 -25.39
N GLY A 21 -1.85 -4.78 -25.98
CA GLY A 21 -1.40 -5.16 -27.30
C GLY A 21 -1.20 -6.68 -27.34
N ALA A 22 -1.35 -7.25 -28.54
CA ALA A 22 -1.11 -8.65 -28.85
C ALA A 22 0.03 -9.25 -28.01
N PRO A 23 -0.01 -10.54 -27.62
CA PRO A 23 1.06 -11.18 -26.87
C PRO A 23 2.36 -11.06 -27.66
N ASN A 24 3.09 -9.98 -27.41
CA ASN A 24 4.47 -9.84 -27.80
C ASN A 24 5.15 -10.97 -27.05
N LYS A 25 5.73 -11.91 -27.79
CA LYS A 25 6.68 -12.90 -27.27
C LYS A 25 7.82 -12.12 -26.61
N SER A 26 7.63 -11.67 -25.36
CA SER A 26 8.68 -11.00 -24.61
C SER A 26 9.72 -12.03 -24.32
N LYS A 27 10.88 -11.88 -24.96
CA LYS A 27 12.12 -12.58 -24.60
C LYS A 27 12.31 -12.46 -23.08
N GLY A 28 12.15 -13.58 -22.37
CA GLY A 28 12.34 -13.71 -20.92
C GLY A 28 11.12 -13.33 -20.07
N ASN A 29 10.16 -14.26 -19.89
CA ASN A 29 9.21 -14.13 -18.79
C ASN A 29 9.93 -14.46 -17.48
N LEU A 30 10.13 -13.46 -16.62
CA LEU A 30 10.65 -13.66 -15.26
C LEU A 30 9.80 -14.67 -14.50
N SER A 31 10.44 -15.47 -13.63
CA SER A 31 9.73 -16.37 -12.72
C SER A 31 8.83 -15.58 -11.76
N CYS A 32 7.78 -16.20 -11.20
CA CYS A 32 6.92 -15.52 -10.22
C CYS A 32 7.70 -14.96 -9.01
N PRO A 33 8.66 -15.69 -8.41
CA PRO A 33 9.54 -15.14 -7.37
C PRO A 33 10.35 -13.92 -7.82
N ASP A 34 10.88 -13.91 -9.04
CA ASP A 34 11.65 -12.76 -9.55
C ASP A 34 10.76 -11.55 -9.81
N GLN A 35 9.54 -11.77 -10.30
CA GLN A 35 8.54 -10.71 -10.44
C GLN A 35 8.18 -10.10 -9.07
N LEU A 36 8.01 -10.92 -8.03
CA LEU A 36 7.75 -10.43 -6.68
C LEU A 36 8.91 -9.59 -6.14
N LYS A 37 10.16 -10.04 -6.35
CA LYS A 37 11.35 -9.26 -5.97
C LYS A 37 11.42 -7.91 -6.66
N GLU A 38 11.06 -7.84 -7.95
CA GLU A 38 10.99 -6.57 -8.66
C GLU A 38 9.92 -5.63 -8.09
N VAL A 39 8.74 -6.17 -7.76
CA VAL A 39 7.64 -5.44 -7.14
C VAL A 39 8.08 -4.91 -5.76
N ASP A 40 8.69 -5.76 -4.92
CA ASP A 40 9.21 -5.40 -3.61
C ASP A 40 10.23 -4.26 -3.68
N ARG A 41 11.19 -4.36 -4.60
CA ARG A 41 12.22 -3.33 -4.81
C ARG A 41 11.59 -1.96 -5.10
N ILE A 42 10.56 -1.91 -5.95
CA ILE A 42 9.92 -0.65 -6.31
C ILE A 42 9.05 -0.12 -5.18
N PHE A 43 8.32 -0.99 -4.47
CA PHE A 43 7.59 -0.59 -3.26
C PHE A 43 8.52 0.08 -2.25
N LYS A 44 9.69 -0.51 -1.96
CA LYS A 44 10.65 0.07 -1.03
C LYS A 44 11.16 1.45 -1.42
N VAL A 45 11.33 1.70 -2.73
CA VAL A 45 11.72 3.02 -3.24
C VAL A 45 10.59 4.02 -3.04
N LEU A 46 9.35 3.64 -3.36
CA LEU A 46 8.19 4.55 -3.35
C LEU A 46 7.66 4.83 -1.94
N LEU A 47 7.78 3.85 -1.04
CA LEU A 47 7.43 3.97 0.36
C LEU A 47 8.59 4.53 1.19
N LEU A 48 9.75 4.85 0.60
CA LEU A 48 10.91 5.43 1.32
C LEU A 48 11.51 4.50 2.39
N MET A 49 11.20 3.20 2.30
CA MET A 49 11.73 2.12 3.14
C MET A 49 13.23 1.86 2.88
N ASN A 50 13.76 2.28 1.73
CA ASN A 50 15.18 2.15 1.40
C ASN A 50 16.01 3.33 1.94
N LYS A 51 17.31 3.11 2.12
CA LYS A 51 18.24 4.19 2.50
C LYS A 51 18.38 5.25 1.40
N GLN A 52 18.18 4.87 0.15
CA GLN A 52 18.19 5.77 -1.01
C GLN A 52 16.78 6.28 -1.30
N ARG A 53 16.28 7.12 -0.39
CA ARG A 53 14.91 7.67 -0.43
C ARG A 53 14.69 8.50 -1.70
N LEU A 54 13.72 8.11 -2.54
CA LEU A 54 13.31 8.92 -3.69
C LEU A 54 12.26 9.94 -3.25
N VAL A 55 12.71 11.03 -2.64
CA VAL A 55 11.84 12.16 -2.27
C VAL A 55 11.65 13.05 -3.50
N ALA A 56 10.42 13.17 -3.99
CA ALA A 56 10.06 13.94 -5.19
C ALA A 56 10.04 15.48 -4.94
N SER A 57 11.13 16.01 -4.37
CA SER A 57 11.28 17.41 -3.91
C SER A 57 11.47 18.44 -5.02
N ASP A 58 11.67 17.99 -6.25
CA ASP A 58 11.92 18.83 -7.43
C ASP A 58 11.39 18.15 -8.69
N GLU A 59 11.38 18.88 -9.80
CA GLU A 59 10.86 18.44 -11.10
C GLU A 59 11.51 17.14 -11.61
N ALA A 60 12.82 16.99 -11.46
CA ALA A 60 13.55 15.82 -11.95
C ALA A 60 13.24 14.57 -11.11
N LYS A 61 13.29 14.70 -9.78
CA LYS A 61 12.95 13.61 -8.86
C LYS A 61 11.47 13.25 -8.93
N HIS A 62 10.59 14.23 -9.15
CA HIS A 62 9.16 14.01 -9.37
C HIS A 62 8.90 13.20 -10.64
N ALA A 63 9.54 13.55 -11.76
CA ALA A 63 9.45 12.77 -12.99
C ALA A 63 9.95 11.33 -12.78
N GLN A 64 11.05 11.15 -12.04
CA GLN A 64 11.56 9.82 -11.69
C GLN A 64 10.57 9.04 -10.82
N TYR A 65 10.01 9.65 -9.78
CA TYR A 65 8.99 9.05 -8.90
C TYR A 65 7.77 8.58 -9.71
N CYS A 66 7.26 9.44 -10.60
CA CYS A 66 6.12 9.14 -11.45
C CYS A 66 6.38 8.02 -12.46
N LYS A 67 7.62 7.90 -12.95
CA LYS A 67 8.04 6.77 -13.78
C LYS A 67 8.06 5.46 -12.99
N GLU A 68 8.65 5.45 -11.79
CA GLU A 68 8.73 4.26 -10.93
C GLU A 68 7.33 3.78 -10.49
N ILE A 69 6.46 4.68 -10.05
CA ILE A 69 5.11 4.30 -9.60
C ILE A 69 4.21 3.81 -10.74
N THR A 70 4.37 4.37 -11.95
CA THR A 70 3.67 3.86 -13.14
C THR A 70 4.18 2.48 -13.55
N SER A 71 5.50 2.25 -13.41
CA SER A 71 6.13 0.95 -13.63
C SER A 71 5.63 -0.10 -12.64
N LEU A 72 5.47 0.27 -11.37
CA LEU A 72 4.94 -0.60 -10.32
C LEU A 72 3.58 -1.18 -10.71
N GLY A 73 2.63 -0.34 -11.16
CA GLY A 73 1.30 -0.81 -11.55
C GLY A 73 1.33 -1.90 -12.64
N LYS A 74 2.22 -1.76 -13.63
CA LYS A 74 2.40 -2.77 -14.69
C LYS A 74 3.00 -4.08 -14.15
N LYS A 75 3.96 -3.98 -13.22
CA LYS A 75 4.61 -5.14 -12.61
C LYS A 75 3.68 -5.88 -11.64
N VAL A 76 2.90 -5.16 -10.83
CA VAL A 76 1.85 -5.73 -9.97
C VAL A 76 0.79 -6.45 -10.80
N ALA A 77 0.31 -5.85 -11.90
CA ALA A 77 -0.66 -6.49 -12.79
C ALA A 77 -0.13 -7.74 -13.51
N ARG A 78 1.20 -7.84 -13.69
CA ARG A 78 1.85 -9.05 -14.22
C ARG A 78 1.96 -10.11 -13.12
N TYR A 79 2.44 -9.71 -11.95
CA TYR A 79 2.61 -10.59 -10.79
C TYR A 79 1.28 -11.15 -10.29
N SER A 80 0.18 -10.40 -10.35
CA SER A 80 -1.13 -10.89 -9.89
C SER A 80 -1.61 -12.14 -10.63
N LYS A 81 -1.07 -12.44 -11.81
CA LYS A 81 -1.33 -13.68 -12.56
C LYS A 81 -0.65 -14.92 -11.95
N CYS A 82 0.34 -14.72 -11.07
CA CYS A 82 1.00 -15.77 -10.31
C CYS A 82 0.21 -16.18 -9.05
N GLU A 83 -0.74 -15.35 -8.62
CA GLU A 83 -1.46 -15.52 -7.36
C GLU A 83 -2.76 -16.30 -7.52
N LYS A 84 -3.22 -16.88 -6.42
CA LYS A 84 -4.57 -17.48 -6.33
C LYS A 84 -5.65 -16.39 -6.48
N ALA A 85 -6.85 -16.80 -6.86
CA ALA A 85 -7.95 -15.90 -7.23
C ALA A 85 -8.21 -14.76 -6.22
N PHE A 86 -8.31 -15.05 -4.92
CA PHE A 86 -8.56 -14.03 -3.91
C PHE A 86 -7.38 -13.06 -3.72
N ALA A 87 -6.14 -13.56 -3.64
CA ALA A 87 -4.95 -12.70 -3.56
C ALA A 87 -4.79 -11.82 -4.81
N ALA A 88 -5.04 -12.39 -6.00
CA ALA A 88 -5.08 -11.65 -7.26
C ALA A 88 -6.18 -10.57 -7.27
N GLN A 89 -7.34 -10.84 -6.67
CA GLN A 89 -8.44 -9.87 -6.54
C GLN A 89 -8.06 -8.72 -5.60
N VAL A 90 -7.49 -9.01 -4.43
CA VAL A 90 -7.01 -7.97 -3.49
C VAL A 90 -5.94 -7.09 -4.15
N LEU A 91 -4.98 -7.70 -4.86
CA LEU A 91 -3.99 -6.97 -5.66
C LEU A 91 -4.62 -6.08 -6.73
N THR A 92 -5.68 -6.56 -7.38
CA THR A 92 -6.40 -5.79 -8.40
C THR A 92 -7.12 -4.59 -7.78
N ILE A 93 -7.78 -4.77 -6.63
CA ILE A 93 -8.43 -3.68 -5.89
C ILE A 93 -7.39 -2.63 -5.50
N LEU A 94 -6.27 -3.03 -4.89
CA LEU A 94 -5.17 -2.12 -4.55
C LEU A 94 -4.62 -1.41 -5.78
N SER A 95 -4.34 -2.14 -6.86
CA SER A 95 -3.80 -1.56 -8.09
C SER A 95 -4.75 -0.53 -8.71
N ASN A 96 -6.05 -0.63 -8.48
CA ASN A 96 -7.02 0.38 -8.90
C ASN A 96 -7.09 1.54 -7.90
N GLY A 97 -7.04 1.25 -6.60
CA GLY A 97 -6.99 2.27 -5.53
C GLY A 97 -5.82 3.23 -5.71
N VAL A 98 -4.61 2.72 -5.97
CA VAL A 98 -3.40 3.53 -6.14
C VAL A 98 -3.41 4.43 -7.39
N LYS A 99 -4.27 4.18 -8.39
CA LYS A 99 -4.36 5.07 -9.57
C LYS A 99 -4.79 6.48 -9.19
N LYS A 100 -5.65 6.63 -8.18
CA LYS A 100 -6.13 7.93 -7.69
C LYS A 100 -4.98 8.79 -7.12
N PRO A 101 -4.20 8.33 -6.11
CA PRO A 101 -3.07 9.09 -5.61
C PRO A 101 -1.97 9.29 -6.67
N ILE A 102 -1.73 8.34 -7.59
CA ILE A 102 -0.79 8.54 -8.70
C ILE A 102 -1.21 9.71 -9.58
N LYS A 103 -2.48 9.72 -10.02
CA LYS A 103 -3.01 10.78 -10.88
C LYS A 103 -2.92 12.14 -10.19
N TYR A 104 -3.22 12.18 -8.88
CA TYR A 104 -3.08 13.38 -8.07
C TYR A 104 -1.64 13.88 -8.04
N VAL A 105 -0.68 13.01 -7.67
CA VAL A 105 0.73 13.39 -7.50
C VAL A 105 1.37 13.75 -8.83
N CYS A 106 1.14 12.94 -9.87
CA CYS A 106 1.89 13.03 -11.12
C CYS A 106 1.29 14.00 -12.13
N ASN A 107 -0.03 14.24 -12.07
CA ASN A 107 -0.74 15.02 -13.10
C ASN A 107 -1.50 16.21 -12.51
N GLU A 108 -2.45 15.98 -11.60
CA GLU A 108 -3.44 17.00 -11.21
C GLU A 108 -2.90 18.07 -10.26
N GLN A 109 -2.04 17.67 -9.31
CA GLN A 109 -1.55 18.53 -8.23
C GLN A 109 -0.03 18.47 -8.16
N LYS A 110 0.63 18.49 -9.31
CA LYS A 110 2.08 18.35 -9.46
C LYS A 110 2.87 19.30 -8.56
N GLN A 111 2.66 20.61 -8.69
CA GLN A 111 3.42 21.62 -7.93
C GLN A 111 3.14 21.54 -6.42
N ALA A 112 1.88 21.32 -6.03
CA ALA A 112 1.53 21.11 -4.63
C ALA A 112 2.18 19.84 -4.06
N SER A 113 2.28 18.77 -4.86
CA SER A 113 2.93 17.52 -4.44
C SER A 113 4.44 17.71 -4.29
N ILE A 114 5.10 18.38 -5.24
CA ILE A 114 6.53 18.73 -5.15
C ILE A 114 6.79 19.54 -3.88
N ALA A 115 5.95 20.55 -3.58
CA ALA A 115 6.09 21.37 -2.37
C ALA A 115 5.93 20.55 -1.07
N ASN A 116 4.98 19.61 -1.03
CA ASN A 116 4.82 18.72 0.13
C ASN A 116 6.02 17.76 0.29
N PHE A 117 6.52 17.18 -0.80
CA PHE A 117 7.73 16.34 -0.76
C PHE A 117 8.98 17.14 -0.36
N ALA A 118 9.13 18.37 -0.85
CA ALA A 118 10.24 19.24 -0.48
C ALA A 118 10.23 19.62 1.01
N CYS A 119 9.07 19.54 1.67
CA CYS A 119 8.97 19.77 3.11
C CYS A 119 9.36 18.56 3.97
N MET A 120 9.51 17.36 3.39
CA MET A 120 9.86 16.15 4.12
C MET A 120 11.35 16.14 4.45
N ASN A 121 11.71 16.57 5.66
CA ASN A 121 13.07 16.48 6.18
C ASN A 121 13.38 15.06 6.71
N ASP A 122 14.65 14.77 7.00
CA ASP A 122 15.06 13.44 7.46
C ASP A 122 14.36 12.99 8.74
N ALA A 123 14.14 13.90 9.69
CA ALA A 123 13.42 13.60 10.93
C ALA A 123 11.96 13.17 10.68
N PHE A 124 11.27 13.81 9.74
CA PHE A 124 9.92 13.41 9.34
C PHE A 124 9.94 12.08 8.60
N LEU A 125 10.90 11.87 7.70
CA LEU A 125 11.07 10.61 6.97
C LEU A 125 11.41 9.45 7.91
N ASP A 126 12.15 9.69 8.99
CA ASP A 126 12.42 8.70 10.03
C ASP A 126 11.15 8.33 10.80
N GLN A 127 10.27 9.30 11.10
CA GLN A 127 8.95 9.00 11.69
C GLN A 127 8.09 8.15 10.75
N VAL A 128 8.05 8.47 9.45
CA VAL A 128 7.33 7.68 8.44
C VAL A 128 7.88 6.24 8.41
N ASN A 129 9.20 6.10 8.31
CA ASN A 129 9.86 4.78 8.29
C ASN A 129 9.61 3.99 9.57
N GLU A 130 9.51 4.64 10.72
CA GLU A 130 9.11 3.98 11.97
C GLU A 130 7.70 3.38 11.83
N LYS A 131 6.73 4.15 11.34
CA LYS A 131 5.34 3.65 11.19
C LYS A 131 5.25 2.54 10.16
N GLU A 132 6.01 2.65 9.07
CA GLU A 132 6.12 1.59 8.08
C GLU A 132 6.80 0.33 8.65
N ALA A 133 7.76 0.47 9.56
CA ALA A 133 8.40 -0.68 10.19
C ALA A 133 7.41 -1.47 11.06
N TYR A 134 6.50 -0.79 11.77
CA TYR A 134 5.37 -1.43 12.43
C TYR A 134 4.47 -2.17 11.45
N LEU A 135 4.10 -1.53 10.33
CA LEU A 135 3.29 -2.17 9.28
C LEU A 135 3.96 -3.45 8.76
N VAL A 136 5.24 -3.39 8.37
CA VAL A 136 5.98 -4.53 7.82
C VAL A 136 6.12 -5.65 8.85
N LYS A 137 6.44 -5.32 10.12
CA LYS A 137 6.50 -6.30 11.21
C LYS A 137 5.16 -6.99 11.44
N ASN A 138 4.07 -6.23 11.40
CA ASN A 138 2.72 -6.77 11.58
C ASN A 138 2.31 -7.65 10.40
N LEU A 139 2.50 -7.21 9.15
CA LEU A 139 2.24 -8.03 7.96
C LEU A 139 3.07 -9.32 7.97
N LYS A 140 4.34 -9.26 8.40
CA LYS A 140 5.20 -10.43 8.59
C LYS A 140 4.61 -11.41 9.60
N TYR A 141 4.11 -10.91 10.72
CA TYR A 141 3.43 -11.74 11.72
C TYR A 141 2.17 -12.39 11.13
N VAL A 142 1.31 -11.63 10.44
CA VAL A 142 0.10 -12.20 9.81
C VAL A 142 0.47 -13.29 8.80
N SER A 143 1.44 -13.01 7.93
CA SER A 143 1.90 -13.95 6.90
C SER A 143 2.44 -15.27 7.48
N LYS A 144 3.17 -15.21 8.60
CA LYS A 144 3.90 -16.36 9.14
C LYS A 144 3.17 -17.07 10.28
N ASN A 145 2.41 -16.35 11.08
CA ASN A 145 1.91 -16.82 12.38
C ASN A 145 0.38 -16.84 12.48
N ALA A 146 -0.35 -16.07 11.67
CA ALA A 146 -1.81 -16.08 11.78
C ALA A 146 -2.40 -17.42 11.31
N THR A 147 -3.40 -17.89 12.04
CA THR A 147 -4.31 -18.94 11.56
C THR A 147 -5.20 -18.35 10.47
N SER A 148 -5.85 -19.20 9.65
CA SER A 148 -6.78 -18.69 8.62
C SER A 148 -7.94 -17.90 9.23
N ALA A 149 -8.39 -18.26 10.44
CA ALA A 149 -9.46 -17.56 11.15
C ALA A 149 -9.01 -16.15 11.63
N ASP A 150 -7.75 -16.01 12.05
CA ASP A 150 -7.22 -14.75 12.58
C ASP A 150 -6.62 -13.84 11.49
N ALA A 151 -6.30 -14.38 10.31
CA ALA A 151 -5.57 -13.67 9.28
C ALA A 151 -6.29 -12.41 8.77
N LEU A 152 -7.58 -12.53 8.45
CA LEU A 152 -8.37 -11.38 7.98
C LEU A 152 -8.52 -10.30 9.07
N PRO A 153 -8.97 -10.62 10.31
CA PRO A 153 -9.01 -9.65 11.40
C PRO A 153 -7.66 -8.96 11.64
N LEU A 154 -6.57 -9.74 11.73
CA LEU A 154 -5.23 -9.20 12.01
C LEU A 154 -4.72 -8.30 10.89
N PHE A 155 -4.92 -8.68 9.63
CA PHE A 155 -4.55 -7.87 8.48
C PHE A 155 -5.31 -6.55 8.46
N CYS A 156 -6.62 -6.60 8.67
CA CYS A 156 -7.46 -5.41 8.66
C CYS A 156 -7.13 -4.46 9.80
N CYS A 157 -6.92 -4.99 11.00
CA CYS A 157 -6.50 -4.19 12.14
C CYS A 157 -5.07 -3.66 11.99
N THR A 158 -4.19 -4.40 11.31
CA THR A 158 -2.85 -3.90 10.94
C THR A 158 -2.94 -2.68 10.02
N LEU A 159 -3.78 -2.72 8.98
CA LEU A 159 -3.94 -1.58 8.07
C LEU A 159 -4.56 -0.37 8.78
N VAL A 160 -5.60 -0.58 9.58
CA VAL A 160 -6.30 0.53 10.25
C VAL A 160 -5.46 1.16 11.34
N ASP A 161 -4.74 0.37 12.15
CA ASP A 161 -3.79 0.89 13.14
C ASP A 161 -2.63 1.64 12.46
N TYR A 162 -2.16 1.15 11.31
CA TYR A 162 -1.17 1.85 10.50
C TYR A 162 -1.65 3.24 10.04
N PHE A 163 -2.85 3.34 9.46
CA PHE A 163 -3.39 4.63 9.02
C PHE A 163 -3.69 5.58 10.17
N ASP A 164 -4.18 5.06 11.30
CA ASP A 164 -4.35 5.85 12.53
C ASP A 164 -3.01 6.40 13.02
N ASN A 165 -1.94 5.59 13.00
CA ASN A 165 -0.59 6.04 13.36
C ASN A 165 -0.01 7.06 12.36
N LEU A 166 -0.25 6.90 11.06
CA LEU A 166 0.15 7.90 10.06
C LEU A 166 -0.54 9.24 10.28
N SER A 167 -1.80 9.25 10.73
CA SER A 167 -2.54 10.48 11.00
C SER A 167 -1.96 11.30 12.18
N LYS A 168 -1.11 10.66 13.00
CA LYS A 168 -0.45 11.25 14.18
C LYS A 168 0.99 11.70 13.91
N LEU A 169 1.46 11.66 12.66
CA LEU A 169 2.78 12.16 12.31
C LEU A 169 2.88 13.66 12.58
N GLU A 170 3.97 14.10 13.20
CA GLU A 170 4.22 15.52 13.42
C GLU A 170 4.70 16.15 12.11
N SER A 171 3.91 17.08 11.54
CA SER A 171 4.31 17.73 10.30
C SER A 171 5.52 18.66 10.53
N PRO A 172 6.57 18.58 9.70
CA PRO A 172 7.64 19.56 9.71
C PRO A 172 7.11 20.96 9.37
N LYS A 173 7.80 21.98 9.86
CA LYS A 173 7.50 23.38 9.52
C LYS A 173 7.96 23.65 8.08
N CYS A 174 7.01 23.79 7.18
CA CYS A 174 7.25 24.15 5.78
C CYS A 174 7.35 25.66 5.59
N SER A 175 8.14 26.12 4.61
CA SER A 175 8.15 27.53 4.19
C SER A 175 6.81 27.98 3.61
N SER A 176 6.11 27.06 2.93
CA SER A 176 4.76 27.29 2.42
C SER A 176 3.70 26.94 3.48
N LYS A 177 2.82 27.89 3.81
CA LYS A 177 1.67 27.67 4.71
C LYS A 177 0.65 26.67 4.17
N SER A 178 0.66 26.38 2.87
CA SER A 178 -0.26 25.42 2.24
C SER A 178 0.24 23.98 2.24
N SER A 179 1.49 23.75 2.66
CA SER A 179 2.10 22.42 2.73
C SER A 179 1.94 21.83 4.11
N ASP A 180 1.46 20.59 4.16
CA ASP A 180 1.29 19.78 5.37
C ASP A 180 1.69 18.36 4.99
N ALA A 181 2.96 18.04 5.23
CA ALA A 181 3.56 16.78 4.79
C ALA A 181 2.92 15.58 5.48
N SER A 182 2.54 15.72 6.76
CA SER A 182 1.84 14.68 7.54
C SER A 182 0.50 14.34 6.91
N LYS A 183 -0.36 15.35 6.72
CA LYS A 183 -1.66 15.17 6.08
C LYS A 183 -1.53 14.66 4.65
N PHE A 184 -0.56 15.16 3.89
CA PHE A 184 -0.30 14.71 2.53
C PHE A 184 0.04 13.21 2.48
N VAL A 185 1.01 12.75 3.29
CA VAL A 185 1.40 11.32 3.37
C VAL A 185 0.20 10.46 3.77
N HIS A 186 -0.46 10.81 4.88
CA HIS A 186 -1.62 10.06 5.36
C HIS A 186 -2.72 9.95 4.29
N GLN A 187 -3.12 11.06 3.67
CA GLN A 187 -4.18 11.05 2.67
C GLN A 187 -3.80 10.26 1.41
N ARG A 188 -2.56 10.38 0.92
CA ARG A 188 -2.15 9.66 -0.29
C ARG A 188 -2.12 8.15 -0.03
N GLN A 189 -1.55 7.72 1.09
CA GLN A 189 -1.49 6.30 1.42
C GLN A 189 -2.88 5.71 1.74
N TYR A 190 -3.69 6.41 2.53
CA TYR A 190 -5.06 5.99 2.84
C TYR A 190 -5.91 5.90 1.58
N SER A 191 -5.86 6.91 0.69
CA SER A 191 -6.63 6.89 -0.56
C SER A 191 -6.28 5.73 -1.49
N GLY A 192 -5.04 5.24 -1.44
CA GLY A 192 -4.61 4.06 -2.20
C GLY A 192 -5.16 2.74 -1.66
N SER A 193 -5.51 2.71 -0.36
CA SER A 193 -5.96 1.48 0.34
C SER A 193 -7.42 1.52 0.78
N ALA A 194 -8.11 2.66 0.61
CA ALA A 194 -9.48 2.87 1.06
C ALA A 194 -10.45 1.80 0.55
N ASP A 195 -10.36 1.44 -0.74
CA ASP A 195 -11.23 0.42 -1.33
C ASP A 195 -11.00 -0.96 -0.70
N VAL A 196 -9.77 -1.30 -0.29
CA VAL A 196 -9.51 -2.54 0.47
C VAL A 196 -10.09 -2.46 1.87
N ILE A 197 -9.92 -1.32 2.56
CA ILE A 197 -10.47 -1.13 3.90
C ILE A 197 -12.00 -1.26 3.87
N ASP A 198 -12.64 -0.65 2.89
CA ASP A 198 -14.09 -0.63 2.77
C ASP A 198 -14.67 -1.98 2.33
N LEU A 199 -14.03 -2.67 1.38
CA LEU A 199 -14.56 -3.91 0.80
C LEU A 199 -14.14 -5.16 1.60
N VAL A 200 -12.87 -5.23 2.02
CA VAL A 200 -12.29 -6.39 2.69
C VAL A 200 -12.37 -6.23 4.22
N CYS A 201 -12.14 -5.02 4.73
CA CYS A 201 -12.07 -4.75 6.17
C CYS A 201 -13.31 -4.06 6.73
N SER A 202 -14.48 -4.26 6.09
CA SER A 202 -15.72 -3.58 6.46
C SER A 202 -16.15 -3.78 7.92
N SER A 203 -15.76 -4.91 8.52
CA SER A 203 -16.02 -5.25 9.92
C SER A 203 -15.01 -4.68 10.92
N TYR A 204 -13.93 -4.05 10.43
CA TYR A 204 -12.74 -3.62 11.16
C TYR A 204 -12.28 -2.22 10.72
N LYS A 205 -13.22 -1.30 10.45
CA LYS A 205 -12.93 0.02 9.84
C LYS A 205 -12.21 1.03 10.74
N SER A 206 -12.11 0.76 12.04
CA SER A 206 -11.50 1.68 13.00
C SER A 206 -10.69 0.93 14.05
N VAL A 207 -9.70 1.61 14.64
CA VAL A 207 -8.90 1.07 15.74
C VAL A 207 -9.80 0.63 16.89
N LYS A 208 -10.82 1.44 17.22
CA LYS A 208 -11.81 1.11 18.24
C LYS A 208 -12.52 -0.22 17.95
N THR A 209 -13.02 -0.40 16.73
CA THR A 209 -13.68 -1.67 16.34
C THR A 209 -12.72 -2.85 16.38
N CYS A 210 -11.45 -2.63 16.09
CA CYS A 210 -10.40 -3.63 16.22
C CYS A 210 -10.11 -4.01 17.67
N GLU A 211 -10.08 -3.05 18.58
CA GLU A 211 -9.92 -3.29 20.02
C GLU A 211 -11.11 -4.05 20.61
N GLU A 212 -12.33 -3.65 20.23
CA GLU A 212 -13.57 -4.30 20.70
C GLU A 212 -13.67 -5.76 20.26
N LYS A 213 -13.26 -6.06 19.01
CA LYS A 213 -13.39 -7.41 18.44
C LYS A 213 -12.16 -8.29 18.64
N ASN A 214 -10.97 -7.69 18.78
CA ASN A 214 -9.68 -8.39 18.76
C ASN A 214 -8.67 -7.80 19.76
N GLY A 215 -9.11 -7.33 20.93
CA GLY A 215 -8.26 -6.69 21.94
C GLY A 215 -6.94 -7.41 22.26
N PRO A 216 -6.93 -8.74 22.50
CA PRO A 216 -5.69 -9.48 22.73
C PRO A 216 -4.72 -9.40 21.56
N MET A 217 -5.23 -9.49 20.33
CA MET A 217 -4.42 -9.42 19.11
C MET A 217 -3.88 -8.01 18.84
N MET A 218 -4.65 -6.97 19.17
CA MET A 218 -4.18 -5.57 19.08
C MET A 218 -2.94 -5.33 19.94
N SER A 219 -2.85 -6.00 21.09
CA SER A 219 -1.66 -5.92 21.95
C SER A 219 -0.41 -6.48 21.25
N ILE A 220 -0.56 -7.55 20.45
CA ILE A 220 0.52 -8.13 19.63
C ILE A 220 0.89 -7.20 18.48
N LEU A 221 -0.09 -6.57 17.84
CA LEU A 221 0.16 -5.64 16.72
C LEU A 221 0.90 -4.37 17.16
N ARG A 222 0.67 -3.93 18.40
CA ARG A 222 1.31 -2.73 18.98
C ARG A 222 2.69 -2.97 19.58
N THR A 223 3.18 -4.21 19.62
CA THR A 223 4.55 -4.45 20.06
C THR A 223 5.54 -3.77 19.10
N PRO A 224 6.54 -3.04 19.60
CA PRO A 224 7.55 -2.44 18.74
C PRO A 224 8.26 -3.50 17.89
N PRO A 225 8.75 -3.13 16.69
CA PRO A 225 9.65 -3.99 15.94
C PRO A 225 10.84 -4.44 16.81
N PRO A 226 11.34 -5.68 16.65
CA PRO A 226 12.45 -6.17 17.46
C PRO A 226 13.71 -5.31 17.26
N LYS A 227 14.59 -5.28 18.26
CA LYS A 227 15.88 -4.57 18.15
C LYS A 227 16.65 -5.06 16.91
N GLY A 228 17.13 -4.13 16.09
CA GLY A 228 17.84 -4.43 14.85
C GLY A 228 16.92 -4.73 13.64
N PHE A 229 15.60 -4.57 13.77
CA PHE A 229 14.69 -4.60 12.62
C PHE A 229 15.07 -3.52 11.61
N SER A 230 15.24 -3.93 10.34
CA SER A 230 15.75 -3.08 9.27
C SER A 230 14.80 -3.20 8.09
N ILE A 231 13.90 -2.23 7.92
CA ILE A 231 12.81 -2.28 6.94
C ILE A 231 13.31 -2.44 5.49
N ASP A 232 14.49 -1.92 5.17
CA ASP A 232 15.16 -2.07 3.87
C ASP A 232 15.52 -3.54 3.55
N LYS A 233 15.77 -4.36 4.58
CA LYS A 233 16.11 -5.79 4.46
C LYS A 233 14.90 -6.71 4.44
N GLU A 234 13.71 -6.20 4.75
CA GLU A 234 12.49 -6.99 4.89
C GLU A 234 11.74 -7.11 3.57
N GLU A 235 11.09 -8.23 3.29
CA GLU A 235 10.38 -8.47 2.02
C GLU A 235 8.93 -8.01 2.12
N PHE A 236 8.69 -6.69 2.11
CA PHE A 236 7.36 -6.08 2.26
C PHE A 236 6.31 -6.72 1.34
N ALA A 237 6.59 -6.83 0.04
CA ALA A 237 5.62 -7.37 -0.91
C ALA A 237 5.31 -8.85 -0.59
N ASN A 238 6.31 -9.63 -0.20
CA ASN A 238 6.14 -11.03 0.19
C ASN A 238 5.26 -11.15 1.44
N TYR A 239 5.48 -10.32 2.46
CA TYR A 239 4.66 -10.35 3.68
C TYR A 239 3.24 -9.86 3.43
N PHE A 240 3.06 -8.84 2.61
CA PHE A 240 1.73 -8.38 2.23
C PHE A 240 0.93 -9.49 1.53
N ILE A 241 1.50 -10.11 0.50
CA ILE A 241 0.88 -11.21 -0.23
C ILE A 241 0.65 -12.42 0.67
N GLY A 242 1.64 -12.79 1.47
CA GLY A 242 1.51 -13.90 2.42
C GLY A 242 0.39 -13.67 3.42
N ALA A 243 0.22 -12.44 3.92
CA ALA A 243 -0.88 -12.09 4.82
C ALA A 243 -2.25 -12.21 4.13
N VAL A 244 -2.36 -11.76 2.87
CA VAL A 244 -3.60 -11.90 2.08
C VAL A 244 -3.90 -13.38 1.79
N THR A 245 -2.91 -14.17 1.41
CA THR A 245 -3.08 -15.59 1.09
C THR A 245 -3.49 -16.43 2.30
N ARG A 246 -3.11 -16.02 3.52
CA ARG A 246 -3.53 -16.67 4.77
C ARG A 246 -5.02 -16.53 5.09
N MET A 247 -5.73 -15.60 4.45
CA MET A 247 -7.17 -15.38 4.70
C MET A 247 -8.07 -16.47 4.08
N ILE A 248 -7.49 -17.37 3.29
CA ILE A 248 -8.17 -18.49 2.62
C ILE A 248 -7.70 -19.78 3.28
#